data_AF-R7L8L6-F1
#
_entry.id   AF-R7L8L6-F1
#
_cell.length_a   1.000
_cell.length_b   1.000
_cell.length_c   1.000
_cell.angle_alpha   90.00
_cell.angle_beta   90.00
_cell.angle_gamma   90.00
#
_symmetry.space_group_name_H-M   'P 1'
#
loop_
_entity.id
_entity.type
_entity.pdbx_description
1 polymer ?
#
loop_
_entity_poly.entity_id
_entity_poly.type
_entity_poly.pdbx_seq_one_letter_code
_entity_poly.pdbx_strand_id
1 'polypeptide(L)'
;MEEKYLFEETSRILENIPQQNRSRRLISWLVFVLSCALFIILGSIFWDAVFALIIFITILAHEIGHFAAFKICGCRNVSVMMLPFVGGVTMARDAKISSANRVFCALSGPILGLLSAFASLIFFFSATAVNEAAPIIFVYYALIASFINLLNLFPAMPLDGGIVARELVTRNKTMFAVSGAAFIVLICAVVNWKIAAIAGVFIFATQMFSLKISACAQKLRKAGISFRPLDGSKIRTLQAAMLDVGFSAAQTKNPSILAATIAESEKKPATAFHTLLLLVVYALIIGFGMFTYTVARDIAAQFEQIQTVKSENIDKPADVIIQPFGDVNMVMIEDVSAYLSNELGIVISVLPPAKLPENCFNYRRSKYISERFYDDLVRNTFGNPRVKVNTVYIGIVDGSLYMESANLNFVFAQYYDASHAMIGIQDMRVMQNIDTLQNRFYKLLKRAIGITYYMYPQTQEDTIMRSPIMGLEDLDNLSPYYKNQIGDNANPK
;
A
#
# COMPACT_ATOMS: atom_id res chain seq x y z
N MET A 1 -8.63 73.00 13.42
CA MET A 1 -8.92 72.57 12.04
C MET A 1 -7.83 71.64 11.52
N GLU A 2 -6.56 71.90 11.84
CA GLU A 2 -5.41 71.07 11.44
C GLU A 2 -5.40 69.64 12.01
N GLU A 3 -5.81 69.42 13.28
CA GLU A 3 -5.87 68.06 13.87
C GLU A 3 -6.87 67.13 13.16
N LYS A 4 -7.99 67.67 12.70
CA LYS A 4 -9.04 66.89 12.01
C LYS A 4 -8.57 66.48 10.60
N TYR A 5 -7.82 67.38 9.95
CA TYR A 5 -7.24 67.13 8.63
C TYR A 5 -6.12 66.08 8.71
N LEU A 6 -5.26 66.16 9.75
CA LEU A 6 -4.18 65.19 9.97
C LEU A 6 -4.73 63.77 10.27
N PHE A 7 -5.86 63.68 10.98
CA PHE A 7 -6.53 62.41 11.28
C PHE A 7 -7.21 61.81 10.04
N GLU A 8 -7.85 62.62 9.18
CA GLU A 8 -8.42 62.17 7.90
C GLU A 8 -7.35 61.76 6.88
N GLU A 9 -6.20 62.43 6.88
CA GLU A 9 -5.10 62.12 5.97
C GLU A 9 -4.32 60.87 6.42
N THR A 10 -4.08 60.70 7.73
CA THR A 10 -3.50 59.46 8.27
C THR A 10 -4.42 58.25 8.12
N SER A 11 -5.74 58.41 8.27
CA SER A 11 -6.70 57.32 8.02
C SER A 11 -6.80 56.96 6.54
N ARG A 12 -6.74 57.93 5.61
CA ARG A 12 -6.64 57.68 4.17
C ARG A 12 -5.33 57.01 3.76
N ILE A 13 -4.22 57.33 4.42
CA ILE A 13 -2.92 56.68 4.18
C ILE A 13 -2.94 55.23 4.71
N LEU A 14 -3.57 54.98 5.86
CA LEU A 14 -3.72 53.64 6.44
C LEU A 14 -4.70 52.75 5.66
N GLU A 15 -5.80 53.29 5.13
CA GLU A 15 -6.74 52.56 4.25
C GLU A 15 -6.11 52.19 2.90
N ASN A 16 -5.11 52.97 2.44
CA ASN A 16 -4.45 52.78 1.14
C ASN A 16 -3.11 52.03 1.21
N ILE A 17 -2.72 51.36 2.30
CA ILE A 17 -1.50 50.52 2.31
C ILE A 17 -1.80 49.14 1.67
N PRO A 18 -1.41 48.85 0.41
CA PRO A 18 -1.77 47.60 -0.26
C PRO A 18 -0.72 46.49 -0.02
N GLN A 19 0.03 46.52 1.09
CA GLN A 19 1.30 45.78 1.21
C GLN A 19 1.42 44.73 2.34
N GLN A 20 0.33 44.22 2.93
CA GLN A 20 0.44 43.15 3.94
C GLN A 20 0.25 41.70 3.44
N ASN A 21 -0.18 41.50 2.19
CA ASN A 21 -0.55 40.16 1.69
C ASN A 21 0.59 39.38 1.00
N ARG A 22 1.54 40.06 0.32
CA ARG A 22 2.59 39.36 -0.46
C ARG A 22 3.69 38.78 0.43
N SER A 23 4.19 39.57 1.38
CA SER A 23 5.21 39.14 2.36
C SER A 23 4.72 38.00 3.25
N ARG A 24 3.47 38.05 3.74
CA ARG A 24 2.88 36.96 4.54
C ARG A 24 2.70 35.66 3.75
N ARG A 25 2.33 35.73 2.47
CA ARG A 25 2.25 34.54 1.60
C ARG A 25 3.64 33.93 1.39
N LEU A 26 4.65 34.76 1.11
CA LEU A 26 6.05 34.31 0.97
C LEU A 26 6.54 33.61 2.24
N ILE A 27 6.32 34.21 3.42
CA ILE A 27 6.68 33.59 4.70
C ILE A 27 5.96 32.25 4.91
N SER A 28 4.66 32.18 4.57
CA SER A 28 3.90 30.93 4.71
C SER A 28 4.43 29.83 3.78
N TRP A 29 4.80 30.18 2.54
CA TRP A 29 5.44 29.26 1.60
C TRP A 29 6.82 28.80 2.09
N LEU A 30 7.63 29.71 2.62
CA LEU A 30 8.93 29.38 3.20
C LEU A 30 8.79 28.42 4.38
N VAL A 31 7.86 28.69 5.31
CA VAL A 31 7.58 27.81 6.44
C VAL A 31 7.14 26.43 5.96
N PHE A 32 6.25 26.36 4.97
CA PHE A 32 5.82 25.08 4.40
C PHE A 32 7.00 24.31 3.80
N VAL A 33 7.80 24.93 2.93
CA VAL A 33 8.95 24.29 2.29
C VAL A 33 9.98 23.81 3.32
N LEU A 34 10.29 24.63 4.32
CA LEU A 34 11.18 24.25 5.41
C LEU A 34 10.62 23.08 6.23
N SER A 35 9.31 23.07 6.47
CA SER A 35 8.64 21.98 7.18
C SER A 35 8.69 20.66 6.40
N CYS A 36 8.52 20.70 5.07
CA CYS A 36 8.66 19.55 4.19
C CYS A 36 10.10 19.03 4.15
N ALA A 37 11.09 19.93 4.01
CA ALA A 37 12.49 19.55 4.01
C ALA A 37 12.88 18.90 5.35
N LEU A 38 12.47 19.49 6.48
CA LEU A 38 12.73 18.95 7.81
C LEU A 38 12.08 17.57 8.00
N PHE A 39 10.84 17.39 7.52
CA PHE A 39 10.14 16.10 7.57
C PHE A 39 10.94 15.00 6.86
N ILE A 40 11.39 15.26 5.63
CA ILE A 40 12.12 14.29 4.82
C ILE A 40 13.50 14.00 5.42
N ILE A 41 14.24 15.03 5.83
CA ILE A 41 15.58 14.88 6.42
C ILE A 41 15.52 14.05 7.70
N LEU A 42 14.64 14.43 8.64
CA LEU A 42 14.51 13.69 9.90
C LEU A 42 13.95 12.29 9.67
N GLY A 43 12.93 12.13 8.83
CA GLY A 43 12.39 10.81 8.50
C GLY A 43 13.45 9.86 7.91
N SER A 44 14.30 10.37 7.01
CA SER A 44 15.37 9.60 6.38
C SER A 44 16.44 9.13 7.38
N ILE A 45 16.64 9.88 8.46
CA ILE A 45 17.58 9.51 9.53
C ILE A 45 17.01 8.38 10.41
N PHE A 46 15.70 8.36 10.64
CA PHE A 46 15.07 7.43 11.60
C PHE A 46 14.58 6.11 11.01
N TRP A 47 14.15 6.08 9.75
CA TRP A 47 13.56 4.89 9.13
C TRP A 47 14.37 4.43 7.92
N ASP A 48 14.28 5.16 6.82
CA ASP A 48 15.13 5.11 5.63
C ASP A 48 14.56 6.18 4.67
N ALA A 49 15.33 6.59 3.66
CA ALA A 49 14.92 7.68 2.77
C ALA A 49 13.67 7.35 1.93
N VAL A 50 13.49 6.08 1.55
CA VAL A 50 12.41 5.63 0.67
C VAL A 50 11.10 5.55 1.44
N PHE A 51 11.12 4.97 2.63
CA PHE A 51 9.97 4.92 3.54
C PHE A 51 9.58 6.31 4.03
N ALA A 52 10.55 7.17 4.36
CA ALA A 52 10.28 8.56 4.72
C ALA A 52 9.56 9.32 3.59
N LEU A 53 9.97 9.08 2.34
CA LEU A 53 9.33 9.66 1.16
C LEU A 53 7.90 9.13 0.98
N ILE A 54 7.66 7.83 1.15
CA ILE A 54 6.30 7.25 1.09
C ILE A 54 5.37 7.91 2.13
N ILE A 55 5.82 8.01 3.38
CA ILE A 55 5.04 8.65 4.45
C ILE A 55 4.77 10.12 4.10
N PHE A 56 5.79 10.84 3.64
CA PHE A 56 5.64 12.24 3.24
C PHE A 56 4.59 12.44 2.15
N ILE A 57 4.66 11.66 1.07
CA ILE A 57 3.70 11.75 -0.04
C ILE A 57 2.29 11.38 0.44
N THR A 58 2.18 10.36 1.30
CA THR A 58 0.90 9.94 1.89
C THR A 58 0.23 11.08 2.66
N ILE A 59 0.98 11.71 3.57
CA ILE A 59 0.47 12.82 4.38
C ILE A 59 0.15 14.02 3.47
N LEU A 60 1.00 14.30 2.48
CA LEU A 60 0.76 15.38 1.52
C LEU A 60 -0.54 15.19 0.74
N ALA A 61 -0.78 13.99 0.20
CA ALA A 61 -2.02 13.66 -0.50
C ALA A 61 -3.25 13.84 0.41
N HIS A 62 -3.14 13.41 1.67
CA HIS A 62 -4.17 13.60 2.68
C HIS A 62 -4.46 15.09 2.96
N GLU A 63 -3.43 15.90 3.24
CA GLU A 63 -3.61 17.33 3.54
C GLU A 63 -4.13 18.14 2.34
N ILE A 64 -3.74 17.77 1.11
CA ILE A 64 -4.31 18.39 -0.09
C ILE A 64 -5.83 18.20 -0.14
N GLY A 65 -6.34 17.06 0.33
CA GLY A 65 -7.78 16.79 0.43
C GLY A 65 -8.48 17.77 1.36
N HIS A 66 -7.93 17.98 2.56
CA HIS A 66 -8.44 19.00 3.49
C HIS A 66 -8.35 20.41 2.91
N PHE A 67 -7.21 20.77 2.32
CA PHE A 67 -6.99 22.08 1.74
C PHE A 67 -8.02 22.38 0.65
N ALA A 68 -8.25 21.45 -0.27
CA ALA A 68 -9.25 21.56 -1.33
C ALA A 68 -10.66 21.73 -0.74
N ALA A 69 -11.02 20.94 0.27
CA ALA A 69 -12.33 21.01 0.90
C ALA A 69 -12.59 22.35 1.61
N PHE A 70 -11.59 22.88 2.33
CA PHE A 70 -11.71 24.20 2.95
C PHE A 70 -11.88 25.31 1.91
N LYS A 71 -11.19 25.22 0.77
CA LYS A 71 -11.35 26.15 -0.35
C LYS A 71 -12.74 26.07 -0.97
N ILE A 72 -13.25 24.85 -1.23
CA ILE A 72 -14.61 24.61 -1.73
C ILE A 72 -15.65 25.18 -0.74
N CYS A 73 -15.41 25.05 0.55
CA CYS A 73 -16.26 25.62 1.60
C CYS A 73 -16.15 27.15 1.77
N GLY A 74 -15.40 27.83 0.90
CA GLY A 74 -15.26 29.29 0.92
C GLY A 74 -14.35 29.84 2.02
N CYS A 75 -13.56 29.00 2.69
CA CYS A 75 -12.64 29.47 3.73
C CYS A 75 -11.50 30.28 3.11
N ARG A 76 -11.33 31.51 3.61
CA ARG A 76 -10.19 32.37 3.29
C ARG A 76 -9.04 32.02 4.25
N ASN A 77 -7.80 32.11 3.77
CA ASN A 77 -6.58 31.85 4.55
C ASN A 77 -6.44 30.41 5.08
N VAL A 78 -6.41 29.44 4.16
CA VAL A 78 -6.07 28.04 4.46
C VAL A 78 -4.56 27.84 4.33
N SER A 79 -3.93 27.24 5.33
CA SER A 79 -2.49 26.91 5.34
C SER A 79 -2.27 25.46 5.73
N VAL A 80 -1.27 24.82 5.12
CA VAL A 80 -0.84 23.46 5.42
C VAL A 80 0.55 23.52 6.04
N MET A 81 0.80 22.70 7.07
CA MET A 81 2.12 22.53 7.69
C MET A 81 2.41 21.04 7.86
N MET A 82 3.65 20.63 7.56
CA MET A 82 4.10 19.25 7.79
C MET A 82 4.94 19.19 9.06
N LEU A 83 4.47 18.43 10.06
CA LEU A 83 5.16 18.22 11.32
C LEU A 83 5.84 16.85 11.31
N PRO A 84 7.18 16.79 11.45
CA PRO A 84 7.90 15.52 11.58
C PRO A 84 7.29 14.67 12.71
N PHE A 85 7.14 13.36 12.47
CA PHE A 85 6.60 12.36 13.40
C PHE A 85 5.14 12.52 13.84
N VAL A 86 4.53 13.69 13.62
CA VAL A 86 3.15 13.99 14.03
C VAL A 86 2.18 13.84 12.86
N GLY A 87 2.52 14.38 11.68
CA GLY A 87 1.63 14.38 10.52
C GLY A 87 1.52 15.74 9.85
N GLY A 88 0.45 15.93 9.09
CA GLY A 88 0.10 17.21 8.49
C GLY A 88 -0.91 17.96 9.36
N VAL A 89 -0.93 19.28 9.23
CA VAL A 89 -1.96 20.12 9.87
C VAL A 89 -2.45 21.14 8.85
N THR A 90 -3.71 21.01 8.44
CA THR A 90 -4.41 22.02 7.67
C THR A 90 -5.25 22.91 8.58
N MET A 91 -4.98 24.22 8.57
CA MET A 91 -5.69 25.22 9.37
C MET A 91 -6.42 26.22 8.49
N ALA A 92 -7.66 26.54 8.85
CA ALA A 92 -8.45 27.62 8.27
C ALA A 92 -8.81 28.66 9.35
N ARG A 93 -8.19 29.85 9.29
CA ARG A 93 -8.25 30.86 10.37
C ARG A 93 -9.63 31.53 10.51
N ASP A 94 -10.43 31.56 9.44
CA ASP A 94 -11.73 32.24 9.37
C ASP A 94 -12.94 31.26 9.33
N ALA A 95 -12.76 30.00 9.73
CA ALA A 95 -13.72 28.92 9.48
C ALA A 95 -15.00 29.01 10.32
N LYS A 96 -15.99 29.81 9.89
CA LYS A 96 -17.39 29.68 10.32
C LYS A 96 -18.15 28.71 9.39
N ILE A 97 -17.77 27.43 9.42
CA ILE A 97 -18.35 26.41 8.55
C ILE A 97 -19.52 25.66 9.20
N SER A 98 -20.48 25.22 8.37
CA SER A 98 -21.63 24.41 8.79
C SER A 98 -21.19 23.04 9.34
N SER A 99 -22.09 22.29 9.99
CA SER A 99 -21.81 20.90 10.44
C SER A 99 -21.52 19.98 9.25
N ALA A 100 -22.31 20.09 8.17
CA ALA A 100 -22.10 19.33 6.95
C ALA A 100 -20.73 19.63 6.31
N ASN A 101 -20.34 20.91 6.25
CA ASN A 101 -19.05 21.31 5.69
C ASN A 101 -17.87 20.83 6.55
N ARG A 102 -18.02 20.74 7.88
CA ARG A 102 -16.99 20.14 8.74
C ARG A 102 -16.77 18.67 8.43
N VAL A 103 -17.86 17.91 8.34
CA VAL A 103 -17.82 16.49 7.98
C VAL A 103 -17.21 16.30 6.60
N PHE A 104 -17.60 17.13 5.63
CA PHE A 104 -17.02 17.14 4.29
C PHE A 104 -15.51 17.42 4.33
N CYS A 105 -15.06 18.46 5.05
CA CYS A 105 -13.64 18.76 5.21
C CYS A 105 -12.88 17.61 5.88
N ALA A 106 -13.42 17.01 6.94
CA ALA A 106 -12.80 15.89 7.66
C ALA A 106 -12.66 14.65 6.77
N LEU A 107 -13.68 14.31 5.98
CA LEU A 107 -13.61 13.14 5.08
C LEU A 107 -12.74 13.36 3.85
N SER A 108 -12.55 14.60 3.41
CA SER A 108 -11.85 14.88 2.15
C SER A 108 -10.38 14.49 2.18
N GLY A 109 -9.71 14.59 3.33
CA GLY A 109 -8.33 14.13 3.49
C GLY A 109 -8.21 12.62 3.29
N PRO A 110 -8.90 11.79 4.10
CA PRO A 110 -8.96 10.35 3.92
C PRO A 110 -9.40 9.91 2.52
N ILE A 111 -10.41 10.55 1.93
CA ILE A 111 -10.87 10.22 0.58
C ILE A 111 -9.75 10.43 -0.44
N LEU A 112 -9.10 11.59 -0.45
CA LEU A 112 -8.04 11.86 -1.43
C LEU A 112 -6.83 10.95 -1.20
N GLY A 113 -6.46 10.70 0.05
CA GLY A 113 -5.40 9.78 0.40
C GLY A 113 -5.70 8.34 -0.07
N LEU A 114 -6.91 7.83 0.15
CA LEU A 114 -7.33 6.50 -0.32
C LEU A 114 -7.43 6.42 -1.84
N LEU A 115 -7.91 7.47 -2.51
CA LEU A 115 -7.92 7.54 -3.98
C LEU A 115 -6.49 7.53 -4.53
N SER A 116 -5.54 8.21 -3.87
CA SER A 116 -4.13 8.18 -4.27
C SER A 116 -3.51 6.79 -4.08
N ALA A 117 -3.85 6.09 -2.99
CA ALA A 117 -3.43 4.71 -2.74
C ALA A 117 -3.96 3.75 -3.81
N PHE A 118 -5.23 3.88 -4.15
CA PHE A 118 -5.87 3.07 -5.18
C PHE A 118 -5.32 3.39 -6.59
N ALA A 119 -5.09 4.67 -6.90
CA ALA A 119 -4.44 5.08 -8.14
C ALA A 119 -3.02 4.52 -8.24
N SER A 120 -2.29 4.41 -7.12
CA SER A 120 -0.98 3.76 -7.07
C SER A 120 -1.06 2.26 -7.37
N LEU A 121 -2.10 1.56 -6.90
CA LEU A 121 -2.34 0.15 -7.30
C LEU A 121 -2.73 0.02 -8.77
N ILE A 122 -3.61 0.88 -9.27
CA ILE A 122 -3.93 0.90 -10.71
C ILE A 122 -2.64 1.13 -11.51
N PHE A 123 -1.82 2.09 -11.08
CA PHE A 123 -0.54 2.35 -11.72
C PHE A 123 0.36 1.12 -11.66
N PHE A 124 0.49 0.46 -10.51
CA PHE A 124 1.22 -0.80 -10.37
C PHE A 124 0.71 -1.86 -11.35
N PHE A 125 -0.60 -2.13 -11.40
CA PHE A 125 -1.17 -3.13 -12.30
C PHE A 125 -1.07 -2.74 -13.78
N SER A 126 -1.22 -1.47 -14.10
CA SER A 126 -1.08 -0.95 -15.47
C SER A 126 0.37 -0.95 -15.92
N ALA A 127 1.29 -0.66 -14.99
CA ALA A 127 2.71 -0.78 -15.18
C ALA A 127 3.00 -2.25 -15.44
N THR A 128 2.65 -3.19 -14.55
CA THR A 128 2.85 -4.64 -14.81
C THR A 128 2.21 -5.11 -16.12
N ALA A 129 1.08 -4.53 -16.54
CA ALA A 129 0.44 -4.89 -17.80
C ALA A 129 1.17 -4.38 -19.07
N VAL A 130 1.99 -3.33 -18.95
CA VAL A 130 2.70 -2.66 -20.06
C VAL A 130 4.23 -2.85 -19.97
N ASN A 131 4.74 -2.96 -18.75
CA ASN A 131 6.14 -3.00 -18.36
C ASN A 131 6.31 -3.79 -17.05
N GLU A 132 7.20 -4.74 -17.12
CA GLU A 132 7.07 -5.94 -16.33
C GLU A 132 7.90 -5.88 -15.03
N ALA A 133 8.72 -4.83 -14.88
CA ALA A 133 9.33 -4.45 -13.60
C ALA A 133 8.57 -3.26 -12.96
N ALA A 134 7.27 -3.43 -12.68
CA ALA A 134 6.53 -2.41 -11.94
C ALA A 134 7.15 -2.23 -10.54
N PRO A 135 7.60 -1.01 -10.18
CA PRO A 135 8.29 -0.82 -8.91
C PRO A 135 7.39 -1.20 -7.73
N ILE A 136 7.80 -2.20 -6.93
CA ILE A 136 7.09 -2.64 -5.72
C ILE A 136 6.82 -1.49 -4.74
N ILE A 137 7.55 -0.39 -4.87
CA ILE A 137 7.33 0.86 -4.15
C ILE A 137 5.90 1.39 -4.26
N PHE A 138 5.20 1.19 -5.38
CA PHE A 138 3.81 1.62 -5.56
C PHE A 138 2.85 0.79 -4.72
N VAL A 139 3.16 -0.49 -4.50
CA VAL A 139 2.43 -1.38 -3.59
C VAL A 139 2.68 -0.96 -2.15
N TYR A 140 3.93 -0.69 -1.77
CA TYR A 140 4.25 -0.18 -0.43
C TYR A 140 3.61 1.18 -0.16
N TYR A 141 3.61 2.09 -1.14
CA TYR A 141 2.88 3.35 -1.04
C TYR A 141 1.39 3.12 -0.83
N ALA A 142 0.75 2.27 -1.64
CA ALA A 142 -0.67 1.97 -1.48
C ALA A 142 -0.98 1.37 -0.09
N LEU A 143 -0.15 0.45 0.38
CA LEU A 143 -0.29 -0.18 1.69
C LEU A 143 -0.24 0.86 2.83
N ILE A 144 0.80 1.70 2.84
CA ILE A 144 1.02 2.72 3.87
C ILE A 144 -0.03 3.83 3.77
N ALA A 145 -0.35 4.28 2.56
CA ALA A 145 -1.36 5.30 2.33
C ALA A 145 -2.75 4.82 2.75
N SER A 146 -3.15 3.60 2.40
CA SER A 146 -4.40 3.03 2.88
C SER A 146 -4.40 2.91 4.41
N PHE A 147 -3.31 2.43 5.01
CA PHE A 147 -3.20 2.31 6.47
C PHE A 147 -3.37 3.66 7.17
N ILE A 148 -2.62 4.69 6.79
CA ILE A 148 -2.67 6.03 7.43
C ILE A 148 -4.04 6.67 7.25
N ASN A 149 -4.67 6.54 6.08
CA ASN A 149 -5.99 7.14 5.85
C ASN A 149 -7.11 6.37 6.57
N LEU A 150 -7.02 5.04 6.66
CA LEU A 150 -7.91 4.23 7.51
C LEU A 150 -7.73 4.58 8.99
N LEU A 151 -6.49 4.79 9.46
CA LEU A 151 -6.24 5.30 10.80
C LEU A 151 -6.88 6.66 11.00
N ASN A 152 -6.81 7.59 10.05
CA ASN A 152 -7.50 8.88 10.18
C ASN A 152 -9.02 8.75 10.17
N LEU A 153 -9.59 7.71 9.55
CA LEU A 153 -11.00 7.39 9.65
C LEU A 153 -11.39 6.72 10.97
N PHE A 154 -10.45 6.48 11.89
CA PHE A 154 -10.77 5.93 13.19
C PHE A 154 -11.66 6.90 14.00
N PRO A 155 -12.76 6.44 14.63
CA PRO A 155 -13.76 7.30 15.26
C PRO A 155 -13.32 7.81 16.64
N ALA A 156 -12.12 8.40 16.73
CA ALA A 156 -11.58 8.99 17.94
C ALA A 156 -10.86 10.32 17.66
N MET A 157 -11.02 11.30 18.55
CA MET A 157 -10.24 12.54 18.50
C MET A 157 -8.76 12.25 18.81
N PRO A 158 -7.79 12.92 18.17
CA PRO A 158 -7.93 14.08 17.27
C PRO A 158 -8.11 13.76 15.78
N LEU A 159 -8.35 12.50 15.40
CA LEU A 159 -8.40 12.05 14.00
C LEU A 159 -9.68 12.53 13.29
N ASP A 160 -9.68 12.52 11.96
CA ASP A 160 -10.81 12.98 11.14
C ASP A 160 -12.10 12.21 11.40
N GLY A 161 -12.00 10.89 11.55
CA GLY A 161 -13.10 10.01 11.94
C GLY A 161 -13.70 10.43 13.28
N GLY A 162 -12.89 10.97 14.20
CA GLY A 162 -13.34 11.57 15.45
C GLY A 162 -14.22 12.80 15.23
N ILE A 163 -13.92 13.65 14.23
CA ILE A 163 -14.75 14.81 13.86
C ILE A 163 -16.09 14.34 13.31
N VAL A 164 -16.09 13.33 12.43
CA VAL A 164 -17.30 12.71 11.88
C VAL A 164 -18.13 12.09 13.00
N ALA A 165 -17.49 11.30 13.87
CA ALA A 165 -18.14 10.60 14.96
C ALA A 165 -18.72 11.58 16.00
N ARG A 166 -18.05 12.70 16.29
CA ARG A 166 -18.60 13.77 17.12
C ARG A 166 -19.88 14.38 16.56
N GLU A 167 -19.93 14.62 15.25
CA GLU A 167 -21.13 15.10 14.57
C GLU A 167 -22.25 14.03 14.52
N LEU A 168 -21.90 12.74 14.68
CA LEU A 168 -22.87 11.64 14.89
C LEU A 168 -23.37 11.58 16.34
N VAL A 169 -22.53 11.78 17.36
CA VAL A 169 -22.93 11.78 18.79
C VAL A 169 -24.00 12.81 19.07
N THR A 170 -23.82 14.04 18.54
CA THR A 170 -24.77 15.14 18.74
C THR A 170 -26.14 14.85 18.12
N ARG A 171 -26.22 13.88 17.20
CA ARG A 171 -27.45 13.44 16.51
C ARG A 171 -28.07 12.20 17.16
N ASN A 172 -27.30 11.13 17.37
CA ASN A 172 -27.78 9.87 17.92
C ASN A 172 -26.66 9.09 18.65
N LYS A 173 -26.76 9.01 19.99
CA LYS A 173 -25.79 8.32 20.85
C LYS A 173 -25.61 6.83 20.49
N THR A 174 -26.69 6.18 20.05
CA THR A 174 -26.67 4.77 19.62
C THR A 174 -25.87 4.61 18.33
N MET A 175 -26.04 5.51 17.36
CA MET A 175 -25.31 5.41 16.07
C MET A 175 -23.82 5.68 16.21
N PHE A 176 -23.41 6.53 17.17
CA PHE A 176 -22.00 6.72 17.50
C PHE A 176 -21.37 5.45 18.10
N ALA A 177 -22.07 4.80 19.04
CA ALA A 177 -21.62 3.53 19.62
C ALA A 177 -21.51 2.45 18.53
N VAL A 178 -22.50 2.37 17.62
CA VAL A 178 -22.50 1.45 16.48
C VAL A 178 -21.32 1.74 15.54
N SER A 179 -20.99 3.00 15.26
CA SER A 179 -19.82 3.32 14.41
C SER A 179 -18.50 2.88 15.03
N GLY A 180 -18.36 2.92 16.36
CA GLY A 180 -17.17 2.41 17.05
C GLY A 180 -17.08 0.90 16.99
N ALA A 181 -18.19 0.22 17.29
CA ALA A 181 -18.28 -1.24 17.22
C ALA A 181 -18.00 -1.76 15.80
N ALA A 182 -18.56 -1.11 14.77
CA ALA A 182 -18.30 -1.44 13.38
C ALA A 182 -16.81 -1.28 13.02
N PHE A 183 -16.16 -0.22 13.50
CA PHE A 183 -14.73 0.00 13.29
C PHE A 183 -13.86 -1.06 14.00
N ILE A 184 -14.25 -1.49 15.21
CA ILE A 184 -13.58 -2.58 15.94
C ILE A 184 -13.66 -3.89 15.15
N VAL A 185 -14.87 -4.28 14.72
CA VAL A 185 -15.09 -5.50 13.94
C VAL A 185 -14.23 -5.49 12.67
N LEU A 186 -14.11 -4.33 12.04
CA LEU A 186 -13.31 -4.16 10.83
C LEU A 186 -11.79 -4.25 11.07
N ILE A 187 -11.28 -3.63 12.14
CA ILE A 187 -9.87 -3.78 12.53
C ILE A 187 -9.57 -5.25 12.84
N CYS A 188 -10.45 -5.93 13.58
CA CYS A 188 -10.31 -7.35 13.90
C CYS A 188 -10.23 -8.24 12.64
N ALA A 189 -10.85 -7.84 11.53
CA ALA A 189 -10.84 -8.60 10.29
C ALA A 189 -9.49 -8.56 9.55
N VAL A 190 -8.65 -7.56 9.84
CA VAL A 190 -7.47 -7.26 9.00
C VAL A 190 -6.17 -7.19 9.77
N VAL A 191 -6.24 -6.93 11.08
CA VAL A 191 -5.08 -6.82 11.96
C VAL A 191 -5.09 -7.94 12.99
N ASN A 192 -3.91 -8.32 13.49
CA ASN A 192 -3.79 -9.31 14.55
C ASN A 192 -4.71 -8.98 15.74
N TRP A 193 -5.37 -10.00 16.29
CA TRP A 193 -6.34 -9.86 17.38
C TRP A 193 -5.80 -9.07 18.59
N LYS A 194 -4.49 -9.16 18.88
CA LYS A 194 -3.86 -8.40 19.98
C LYS A 194 -3.89 -6.89 19.72
N ILE A 195 -3.58 -6.48 18.49
CA ILE A 195 -3.60 -5.08 18.07
C ILE A 195 -5.05 -4.58 18.05
N ALA A 196 -5.96 -5.41 17.54
CA ALA A 196 -7.38 -5.09 17.51
C ALA A 196 -7.97 -4.92 18.92
N ALA A 197 -7.53 -5.71 19.90
CA ALA A 197 -7.94 -5.58 21.30
C ALA A 197 -7.49 -4.24 21.91
N ILE A 198 -6.22 -3.85 21.71
CA ILE A 198 -5.70 -2.56 22.20
C ILE A 198 -6.46 -1.40 21.55
N ALA A 199 -6.66 -1.46 20.23
CA ALA A 199 -7.44 -0.47 19.50
C ALA A 199 -8.89 -0.40 20.03
N GLY A 200 -9.52 -1.54 20.32
CA GLY A 200 -10.87 -1.61 20.87
C GLY A 200 -11.00 -0.94 22.24
N VAL A 201 -10.03 -1.13 23.14
CA VAL A 201 -9.98 -0.43 24.43
C VAL A 201 -9.88 1.09 24.23
N PHE A 202 -9.03 1.52 23.28
CA PHE A 202 -8.87 2.95 22.98
C PHE A 202 -10.13 3.56 22.34
N ILE A 203 -10.80 2.85 21.42
CA ILE A 203 -12.12 3.25 20.88
C ILE A 203 -13.11 3.39 22.03
N PHE A 204 -13.23 2.38 22.87
CA PHE A 204 -14.19 2.40 23.98
C PHE A 204 -13.95 3.59 24.91
N ALA A 205 -12.69 3.86 25.29
CA ALA A 205 -12.34 4.98 26.15
C ALA A 205 -12.68 6.35 25.52
N THR A 206 -12.33 6.55 24.25
CA THR A 206 -12.58 7.81 23.52
C THR A 206 -14.07 8.02 23.23
N GLN A 207 -14.82 6.94 23.00
CA GLN A 207 -16.27 6.99 22.87
C GLN A 207 -16.96 7.34 24.18
N MET A 208 -16.58 6.71 25.29
CA MET A 208 -17.11 7.05 26.61
C MET A 208 -16.85 8.52 26.96
N PHE A 209 -15.65 9.01 26.67
CA PHE A 209 -15.31 10.42 26.86
C PHE A 209 -16.19 11.36 26.00
N SER A 210 -16.42 11.02 24.74
CA SER A 210 -17.26 11.80 23.82
C SER A 210 -18.74 11.84 24.24
N LEU A 211 -19.27 10.72 24.76
CA LEU A 211 -20.63 10.66 25.31
C LEU A 211 -20.77 11.56 26.54
N LYS A 212 -19.76 11.62 27.42
CA LYS A 212 -19.74 12.54 28.58
C LYS A 212 -19.75 14.00 28.14
N ILE A 213 -18.95 14.38 27.14
CA ILE A 213 -18.96 15.74 26.57
C ILE A 213 -20.34 16.10 26.03
N SER A 214 -20.97 15.20 25.26
CA SER A 214 -22.29 15.44 24.69
C SER A 214 -23.39 15.55 25.74
N ALA A 215 -23.36 14.70 26.78
CA ALA A 215 -24.31 14.77 27.88
C ALA A 215 -24.16 16.08 28.69
N CYS A 216 -22.92 16.54 28.90
CA CYS A 216 -22.64 17.84 29.51
C CYS A 216 -23.19 18.99 28.65
N ALA A 217 -22.94 18.98 27.35
CA ALA A 217 -23.46 19.98 26.40
C ALA A 217 -24.99 20.01 26.36
N GLN A 218 -25.66 18.85 26.37
CA GLN A 218 -27.12 18.76 26.41
C GLN A 218 -27.70 19.37 27.69
N LYS A 219 -27.09 19.11 28.85
CA LYS A 219 -27.52 19.70 30.13
C LYS A 219 -27.39 21.22 30.11
N LEU A 220 -26.27 21.74 29.63
CA LEU A 220 -26.02 23.18 29.55
C LEU A 220 -26.95 23.88 28.55
N ARG A 221 -27.23 23.23 27.41
CA ARG A 221 -28.22 23.70 26.43
C ARG A 221 -29.63 23.78 27.02
N LYS A 222 -30.05 22.77 27.78
CA LYS A 222 -31.35 22.78 28.49
C LYS A 222 -31.41 23.89 29.55
N ALA A 223 -30.28 24.25 30.15
CA ALA A 223 -30.17 25.35 31.09
C ALA A 223 -30.10 26.75 30.42
N GLY A 224 -30.06 26.83 29.08
CA GLY A 224 -30.06 28.09 28.34
C GLY A 224 -28.76 28.90 28.45
N ILE A 225 -27.65 28.27 28.85
CA ILE A 225 -26.37 28.97 29.12
C ILE A 225 -25.55 29.03 27.84
N SER A 226 -25.27 30.23 27.33
CA SER A 226 -24.37 30.43 26.18
C SER A 226 -22.90 30.59 26.62
N PHE A 227 -22.01 29.87 25.93
CA PHE A 227 -20.60 29.69 26.30
C PHE A 227 -19.64 30.83 25.95
N ARG A 228 -20.09 31.90 25.28
CA ARG A 228 -19.21 33.04 24.95
C ARG A 228 -19.84 34.39 25.31
N PRO A 229 -19.15 35.22 26.12
CA PRO A 229 -17.91 34.93 26.88
C PRO A 229 -18.16 34.06 28.13
N LEU A 230 -17.14 33.32 28.57
CA LEU A 230 -17.11 32.55 29.82
C LEU A 230 -16.83 33.51 30.99
N ASP A 231 -17.76 33.62 31.93
CA ASP A 231 -17.58 34.33 33.20
C ASP A 231 -17.41 33.34 34.37
N GLY A 232 -17.02 33.83 35.55
CA GLY A 232 -16.79 33.00 36.73
C GLY A 232 -18.05 32.29 37.28
N SER A 233 -19.26 32.75 36.93
CA SER A 233 -20.51 32.07 37.26
C SER A 233 -20.74 30.88 36.33
N LYS A 234 -20.57 31.09 35.03
CA LYS A 234 -20.66 30.06 33.97
C LYS A 234 -19.63 28.95 34.15
N ILE A 235 -18.42 29.27 34.62
CA ILE A 235 -17.38 28.27 34.93
C ILE A 235 -17.83 27.32 36.05
N ARG A 236 -18.48 27.84 37.11
CA ARG A 236 -18.98 27.00 38.20
C ARG A 236 -20.11 26.10 37.75
N THR A 237 -21.04 26.61 36.95
CA THR A 237 -22.13 25.81 36.38
C THR A 237 -21.62 24.74 35.44
N LEU A 238 -20.58 25.05 34.65
CA LEU A 238 -19.88 24.09 33.80
C LEU A 238 -19.21 22.98 34.63
N GLN A 239 -18.48 23.34 35.68
CA GLN A 239 -17.83 22.36 36.57
C GLN A 239 -18.85 21.44 37.24
N ALA A 240 -19.97 21.98 37.72
CA ALA A 240 -21.06 21.20 38.29
C ALA A 240 -21.67 20.24 37.25
N ALA A 241 -21.95 20.71 36.04
CA ALA A 241 -22.46 19.88 34.95
C ALA A 241 -21.47 18.79 34.50
N MET A 242 -20.16 19.04 34.60
CA MET A 242 -19.13 18.03 34.31
C MET A 242 -19.10 16.94 35.40
N LEU A 243 -19.10 17.33 36.68
CA LEU A 243 -19.13 16.36 37.79
C LEU A 243 -20.39 15.47 37.73
N ASP A 244 -21.54 16.07 37.43
CA ASP A 244 -22.84 15.40 37.30
C ASP A 244 -22.95 14.46 36.07
N VAL A 245 -21.96 14.48 35.17
CA VAL A 245 -21.86 13.57 34.02
C VAL A 245 -20.69 12.59 34.20
N GLY A 246 -20.06 12.60 35.38
CA GLY A 246 -19.02 11.65 35.77
C GLY A 246 -17.63 12.00 35.24
N PHE A 247 -17.32 13.29 35.02
CA PHE A 247 -15.93 13.74 34.89
C PHE A 247 -15.23 13.69 36.26
N SER A 248 -13.94 13.39 36.27
CA SER A 248 -13.15 13.38 37.51
C SER A 248 -12.87 14.80 38.01
N ALA A 249 -12.64 14.95 39.31
CA ALA A 249 -12.29 16.24 39.93
C ALA A 249 -11.03 16.89 39.31
N ALA A 250 -10.08 16.07 38.82
CA ALA A 250 -8.91 16.55 38.09
C ALA A 250 -9.29 17.20 36.75
N GLN A 251 -10.21 16.58 36.00
CA GLN A 251 -10.68 17.08 34.69
C GLN A 251 -11.51 18.36 34.81
N THR A 252 -12.17 18.58 35.94
CA THR A 252 -12.99 19.80 36.18
C THR A 252 -12.18 21.00 36.65
N LYS A 253 -10.90 20.81 37.01
CA LYS A 253 -10.04 21.87 37.57
C LYS A 253 -9.70 22.96 36.55
N ASN A 254 -9.55 22.60 35.27
CA ASN A 254 -9.30 23.52 34.16
C ASN A 254 -10.36 23.32 33.04
N PRO A 255 -11.58 23.83 33.23
CA PRO A 255 -12.68 23.54 32.32
C PRO A 255 -12.60 24.34 31.01
N SER A 256 -11.69 25.30 30.88
CA SER A 256 -11.51 26.15 29.68
C SER A 256 -11.22 25.36 28.40
N ILE A 257 -10.40 24.30 28.50
CA ILE A 257 -10.06 23.43 27.36
C ILE A 257 -11.29 22.66 26.90
N LEU A 258 -12.05 22.08 27.85
CA LEU A 258 -13.27 21.33 27.57
C LEU A 258 -14.44 22.23 27.17
N ALA A 259 -14.47 23.49 27.63
CA ALA A 259 -15.51 24.46 27.32
C ALA A 259 -15.62 24.72 25.81
N ALA A 260 -14.48 24.81 25.12
CA ALA A 260 -14.46 24.95 23.66
C ALA A 260 -15.08 23.73 22.96
N THR A 261 -14.72 22.52 23.40
CA THR A 261 -15.25 21.26 22.87
C THR A 261 -16.74 21.09 23.15
N ILE A 262 -17.21 21.53 24.32
CA ILE A 262 -18.62 21.48 24.72
C ILE A 262 -19.43 22.51 23.92
N ALA A 263 -18.97 23.75 23.82
CA ALA A 263 -19.66 24.82 23.08
C ALA A 263 -19.87 24.49 21.60
N GLU A 264 -18.87 23.88 20.95
CA GLU A 264 -19.00 23.46 19.55
C GLU A 264 -20.03 22.33 19.34
N SER A 265 -20.32 21.54 20.37
CA SER A 265 -21.34 20.47 20.32
C SER A 265 -22.79 20.97 20.50
N GLU A 266 -23.00 22.28 20.73
CA GLU A 266 -24.33 22.89 20.89
C GLU A 266 -25.13 23.08 19.58
N LYS A 267 -24.49 22.91 18.42
CA LYS A 267 -25.15 23.17 17.12
C LYS A 267 -26.32 22.20 16.86
N LYS A 268 -27.36 22.67 16.16
CA LYS A 268 -28.61 21.91 15.91
C LYS A 268 -28.32 20.54 15.27
N PRO A 269 -28.94 19.45 15.74
CA PRO A 269 -28.76 18.12 15.16
C PRO A 269 -29.37 18.07 13.74
N ALA A 270 -28.72 17.35 12.82
CA ALA A 270 -29.27 17.10 11.48
C ALA A 270 -30.38 16.05 11.54
N THR A 271 -31.18 15.94 10.47
CA THR A 271 -32.28 14.97 10.40
C THR A 271 -31.78 13.52 10.34
N ALA A 272 -32.65 12.55 10.68
CA ALA A 272 -32.32 11.13 10.67
C ALA A 272 -31.79 10.64 9.31
N PHE A 273 -32.37 11.14 8.22
CA PHE A 273 -31.93 10.86 6.85
C PHE A 273 -30.47 11.25 6.60
N HIS A 274 -30.06 12.46 6.99
CA HIS A 274 -28.67 12.92 6.84
C HIS A 274 -27.68 12.11 7.69
N THR A 275 -28.16 11.53 8.80
CA THR A 275 -27.34 10.68 9.66
C THR A 275 -27.12 9.31 9.02
N LEU A 276 -28.18 8.71 8.46
CA LEU A 276 -28.08 7.46 7.72
C LEU A 276 -27.17 7.60 6.49
N LEU A 277 -27.37 8.66 5.69
CA LEU A 277 -26.56 8.94 4.51
C LEU A 277 -25.07 9.07 4.88
N LEU A 278 -24.76 9.80 5.97
CA LEU A 278 -23.37 9.95 6.43
C LEU A 278 -22.74 8.60 6.81
N LEU A 279 -23.48 7.73 7.49
CA LEU A 279 -22.97 6.41 7.86
C LEU A 279 -22.73 5.52 6.66
N VAL A 280 -23.63 5.55 5.67
CA VAL A 280 -23.44 4.81 4.42
C VAL A 280 -22.19 5.31 3.70
N VAL A 281 -22.03 6.62 3.55
CA VAL A 281 -20.83 7.22 2.91
C VAL A 281 -19.57 6.83 3.68
N TYR A 282 -19.59 6.93 5.01
CA TYR A 282 -18.45 6.58 5.85
C TYR A 282 -18.08 5.10 5.75
N ALA A 283 -19.07 4.20 5.76
CA ALA A 283 -18.86 2.77 5.57
C ALA A 283 -18.29 2.43 4.19
N LEU A 284 -18.75 3.11 3.13
CA LEU A 284 -18.22 2.94 1.77
C LEU A 284 -16.76 3.36 1.65
N ILE A 285 -16.39 4.51 2.23
CA ILE A 285 -15.00 5.01 2.23
C ILE A 285 -14.09 4.01 2.95
N ILE A 286 -14.54 3.55 4.12
CA ILE A 286 -13.82 2.56 4.91
C ILE A 286 -13.68 1.25 4.12
N GLY A 287 -14.77 0.70 3.58
CA GLY A 287 -14.74 -0.53 2.79
C GLY A 287 -13.81 -0.46 1.58
N PHE A 288 -13.82 0.67 0.87
CA PHE A 288 -12.89 0.95 -0.23
C PHE A 288 -11.42 0.99 0.22
N GLY A 289 -11.15 1.65 1.35
CA GLY A 289 -9.81 1.69 1.92
C GLY A 289 -9.31 0.32 2.38
N MET A 290 -10.18 -0.50 2.98
CA MET A 290 -9.84 -1.87 3.38
C MET A 290 -9.54 -2.75 2.18
N PHE A 291 -10.36 -2.70 1.13
CA PHE A 291 -10.12 -3.44 -0.11
C PHE A 291 -8.75 -3.09 -0.71
N THR A 292 -8.44 -1.79 -0.80
CA THR A 292 -7.15 -1.31 -1.30
C THR A 292 -5.99 -1.80 -0.43
N TYR A 293 -6.14 -1.73 0.91
CA TYR A 293 -5.15 -2.22 1.85
C TYR A 293 -4.91 -3.72 1.73
N THR A 294 -5.96 -4.54 1.65
CA THR A 294 -5.84 -6.00 1.55
C THR A 294 -5.14 -6.43 0.27
N VAL A 295 -5.51 -5.83 -0.86
CA VAL A 295 -4.85 -6.11 -2.15
C VAL A 295 -3.36 -5.75 -2.07
N ALA A 296 -3.02 -4.56 -1.58
CA ALA A 296 -1.64 -4.14 -1.43
C ALA A 296 -0.84 -5.04 -0.48
N ARG A 297 -1.45 -5.45 0.65
CA ARG A 297 -0.83 -6.31 1.65
C ARG A 297 -0.53 -7.69 1.09
N ASP A 298 -1.48 -8.29 0.38
CA ASP A 298 -1.32 -9.64 -0.13
C ASP A 298 -0.23 -9.68 -1.23
N ILE A 299 -0.12 -8.65 -2.06
CA ILE A 299 0.99 -8.49 -3.03
C ILE A 299 2.33 -8.31 -2.31
N ALA A 300 2.39 -7.44 -1.31
CA ALA A 300 3.62 -7.20 -0.54
C ALA A 300 4.10 -8.48 0.17
N ALA A 301 3.18 -9.25 0.75
CA ALA A 301 3.49 -10.52 1.42
C ALA A 301 4.06 -11.57 0.46
N GLN A 302 3.53 -11.66 -0.76
CA GLN A 302 4.10 -12.55 -1.79
C GLN A 302 5.54 -12.17 -2.13
N PHE A 303 5.83 -10.87 -2.29
CA PHE A 303 7.18 -10.40 -2.58
C PHE A 303 8.16 -10.72 -1.43
N GLU A 304 7.75 -10.49 -0.19
CA GLU A 304 8.56 -10.79 1.00
C GLU A 304 8.84 -12.30 1.13
N GLN A 305 7.86 -13.15 0.81
CA GLN A 305 8.03 -14.60 0.79
C GLN A 305 9.07 -15.04 -0.25
N ILE A 306 9.03 -14.48 -1.47
CA ILE A 306 10.02 -14.79 -2.53
C ILE A 306 11.43 -14.41 -2.09
N GLN A 307 11.61 -13.23 -1.48
CA GLN A 307 12.91 -12.79 -0.97
C GLN A 307 13.42 -13.69 0.18
N THR A 308 12.51 -14.11 1.07
CA THR A 308 12.84 -15.02 2.16
C THR A 308 13.32 -16.37 1.64
N VAL A 309 12.59 -16.96 0.69
CA VAL A 309 12.95 -18.23 0.04
C VAL A 309 14.30 -18.13 -0.65
N LYS A 310 14.56 -17.03 -1.36
CA LYS A 310 15.86 -16.75 -1.98
C LYS A 310 16.99 -16.78 -0.95
N SER A 311 16.78 -16.17 0.23
CA SER A 311 17.78 -16.14 1.30
C SER A 311 17.97 -17.50 2.01
N GLU A 312 16.88 -18.24 2.28
CA GLU A 312 16.94 -19.54 2.96
C GLU A 312 17.61 -20.63 2.11
N ASN A 313 17.45 -20.55 0.79
CA ASN A 313 17.98 -21.57 -0.12
C ASN A 313 19.49 -21.45 -0.38
N ILE A 314 20.13 -20.36 0.05
CA ILE A 314 21.55 -20.11 -0.24
C ILE A 314 22.45 -21.27 0.22
N ASP A 315 22.15 -21.91 1.36
CA ASP A 315 23.03 -22.92 1.96
C ASP A 315 22.46 -24.35 2.00
N LYS A 316 21.28 -24.59 1.41
CA LYS A 316 20.66 -25.92 1.37
C LYS A 316 21.12 -26.70 0.13
N PRO A 317 21.24 -28.04 0.19
CA PRO A 317 21.46 -28.85 -1.01
C PRO A 317 20.23 -28.76 -1.93
N ALA A 318 20.46 -28.59 -3.22
CA ALA A 318 19.44 -28.29 -4.23
C ALA A 318 18.81 -29.55 -4.83
N ASP A 319 17.51 -29.51 -5.04
CA ASP A 319 16.75 -30.52 -5.82
C ASP A 319 16.86 -30.23 -7.32
N VAL A 320 16.89 -28.95 -7.69
CA VAL A 320 17.06 -28.47 -9.06
C VAL A 320 18.20 -27.46 -9.07
N ILE A 321 19.16 -27.65 -9.97
CA ILE A 321 20.22 -26.69 -10.22
C ILE A 321 20.02 -26.07 -11.60
N ILE A 322 20.02 -24.74 -11.62
CA ILE A 322 19.94 -23.96 -12.83
C ILE A 322 21.32 -23.42 -13.16
N GLN A 323 21.78 -23.71 -14.38
CA GLN A 323 23.06 -23.23 -14.90
C GLN A 323 22.81 -22.24 -16.05
N PRO A 324 22.91 -20.93 -15.80
CA PRO A 324 22.88 -19.95 -16.88
C PRO A 324 24.18 -19.99 -17.69
N PHE A 325 24.09 -19.74 -19.00
CA PHE A 325 25.22 -19.69 -19.92
C PHE A 325 25.24 -18.37 -20.69
N GLY A 326 26.40 -17.71 -20.69
CA GLY A 326 26.61 -16.44 -21.37
C GLY A 326 25.97 -15.25 -20.64
N ASP A 327 25.59 -14.24 -21.42
CA ASP A 327 24.92 -13.04 -20.90
C ASP A 327 23.42 -13.33 -20.80
N VAL A 328 22.92 -13.41 -19.57
CA VAL A 328 21.53 -13.74 -19.25
C VAL A 328 20.98 -12.78 -18.22
N ASN A 329 19.66 -12.57 -18.22
CA ASN A 329 18.99 -11.80 -17.17
C ASN A 329 18.93 -12.64 -15.88
N MET A 330 19.96 -12.49 -15.03
CA MET A 330 20.06 -13.20 -13.75
C MET A 330 18.90 -12.88 -12.80
N VAL A 331 18.41 -11.63 -12.79
CA VAL A 331 17.30 -11.22 -11.91
C VAL A 331 16.05 -12.02 -12.23
N MET A 332 15.67 -12.10 -13.52
CA MET A 332 14.51 -12.87 -13.96
C MET A 332 14.65 -14.36 -13.62
N ILE A 333 15.83 -14.94 -13.86
CA ILE A 333 16.08 -16.36 -13.58
C ILE A 333 15.97 -16.64 -12.08
N GLU A 334 16.60 -15.82 -11.25
CA GLU A 334 16.56 -15.96 -9.78
C GLU A 334 15.14 -15.78 -9.22
N ASP A 335 14.39 -14.78 -9.68
CA ASP A 335 13.05 -14.49 -9.17
C ASP A 335 12.06 -15.60 -9.53
N VAL A 336 12.08 -16.10 -10.78
CA VAL A 336 11.25 -17.23 -11.20
C VAL A 336 11.63 -18.52 -10.47
N SER A 337 12.93 -18.74 -10.24
CA SER A 337 13.42 -19.92 -9.52
C SER A 337 13.00 -19.92 -8.06
N ALA A 338 13.08 -18.77 -7.38
CA ALA A 338 12.62 -18.62 -6.01
C ALA A 338 11.11 -18.80 -5.90
N TYR A 339 10.34 -18.25 -6.84
CA TYR A 339 8.89 -18.46 -6.92
C TYR A 339 8.54 -19.94 -7.08
N LEU A 340 9.17 -20.64 -8.03
CA LEU A 340 8.94 -22.08 -8.25
C LEU A 340 9.41 -22.94 -7.08
N SER A 341 10.51 -22.59 -6.44
CA SER A 341 11.01 -23.28 -5.25
C SER A 341 9.96 -23.27 -4.14
N ASN A 342 9.36 -22.11 -3.89
CA ASN A 342 8.29 -21.95 -2.91
C ASN A 342 6.99 -22.67 -3.33
N GLU A 343 6.59 -22.51 -4.59
CA GLU A 343 5.35 -23.12 -5.11
C GLU A 343 5.40 -24.65 -5.06
N LEU A 344 6.55 -25.23 -5.38
CA LEU A 344 6.74 -26.68 -5.51
C LEU A 344 7.25 -27.35 -4.23
N GLY A 345 7.66 -26.58 -3.22
CA GLY A 345 8.22 -27.12 -1.98
C GLY A 345 9.59 -27.80 -2.16
N ILE A 346 10.37 -27.39 -3.16
CA ILE A 346 11.70 -27.96 -3.47
C ILE A 346 12.77 -26.87 -3.47
N VAL A 347 14.04 -27.22 -3.30
CA VAL A 347 15.14 -26.25 -3.33
C VAL A 347 15.65 -26.08 -4.76
N ILE A 348 15.43 -24.90 -5.35
CA ILE A 348 15.99 -24.53 -6.66
C ILE A 348 17.15 -23.57 -6.43
N SER A 349 18.34 -23.93 -6.91
CA SER A 349 19.55 -23.10 -6.81
C SER A 349 20.00 -22.63 -8.19
N VAL A 350 20.28 -21.33 -8.32
CA VAL A 350 20.82 -20.72 -9.53
C VAL A 350 22.33 -20.54 -9.37
N LEU A 351 23.12 -21.08 -10.30
CA LEU A 351 24.57 -20.92 -10.32
C LEU A 351 24.98 -19.62 -11.01
N PRO A 352 26.21 -19.11 -10.75
CA PRO A 352 26.78 -18.04 -11.54
C PRO A 352 26.80 -18.40 -13.04
N PRO A 353 26.67 -17.41 -13.95
CA PRO A 353 26.75 -17.66 -15.39
C PRO A 353 28.05 -18.36 -15.78
N ALA A 354 27.92 -19.48 -16.50
CA ALA A 354 29.04 -20.18 -17.11
C ALA A 354 29.34 -19.61 -18.50
N LYS A 355 30.56 -19.85 -18.99
CA LYS A 355 30.92 -19.52 -20.37
C LYS A 355 30.14 -20.40 -21.34
N LEU A 356 29.78 -19.82 -22.49
CA LEU A 356 29.19 -20.58 -23.59
C LEU A 356 30.16 -21.69 -24.05
N PRO A 357 29.68 -22.92 -24.32
CA PRO A 357 30.51 -24.00 -24.84
C PRO A 357 31.17 -23.65 -26.18
N GLU A 358 32.32 -24.26 -26.47
CA GLU A 358 32.96 -24.11 -27.79
C GLU A 358 32.09 -24.72 -28.89
N ASN A 359 32.06 -24.08 -30.07
CA ASN A 359 31.30 -24.54 -31.24
C ASN A 359 29.79 -24.73 -31.02
N CYS A 360 29.21 -24.16 -29.96
CA CYS A 360 27.77 -24.26 -29.72
C CYS A 360 26.93 -23.35 -30.63
N PHE A 361 27.53 -22.38 -31.32
CA PHE A 361 26.80 -21.39 -32.11
C PHE A 361 26.99 -21.59 -33.61
N ASN A 362 25.88 -21.65 -34.35
CA ASN A 362 25.88 -21.69 -35.81
C ASN A 362 25.64 -20.27 -36.36
N TYR A 363 26.71 -19.64 -36.85
CA TYR A 363 26.67 -18.29 -37.42
C TYR A 363 25.78 -18.14 -38.66
N ARG A 364 25.53 -19.21 -39.43
CA ARG A 364 24.65 -19.13 -40.61
C ARG A 364 23.18 -19.09 -40.21
N ARG A 365 22.81 -19.77 -39.12
CA ARG A 365 21.43 -19.76 -38.60
C ARG A 365 21.20 -18.67 -37.56
N SER A 366 22.27 -18.11 -36.99
CA SER A 366 22.24 -17.24 -35.81
C SER A 366 21.55 -17.91 -34.62
N LYS A 367 21.84 -19.21 -34.41
CA LYS A 367 21.23 -20.05 -33.37
C LYS A 367 22.26 -20.94 -32.68
N TYR A 368 21.94 -21.31 -31.46
CA TYR A 368 22.69 -22.26 -30.67
C TYR A 368 22.25 -23.70 -30.96
N ILE A 369 23.22 -24.59 -31.14
CA ILE A 369 23.01 -26.04 -31.25
C ILE A 369 22.82 -26.57 -29.83
N SER A 370 21.61 -27.02 -29.50
CA SER A 370 21.28 -27.47 -28.15
C SER A 370 22.20 -28.62 -27.69
N GLU A 371 22.46 -29.61 -28.53
CA GLU A 371 23.25 -30.80 -28.19
C GLU A 371 24.69 -30.49 -27.73
N ARG A 372 25.23 -29.31 -28.06
CA ARG A 372 26.60 -28.90 -27.66
C ARG A 372 26.69 -28.41 -26.21
N PHE A 373 25.57 -28.22 -25.51
CA PHE A 373 25.57 -27.78 -24.11
C PHE A 373 25.64 -28.92 -23.10
N TYR A 374 25.37 -30.15 -23.51
CA TYR A 374 25.23 -31.29 -22.59
C TYR A 374 26.50 -31.54 -21.77
N ASP A 375 27.67 -31.63 -22.42
CA ASP A 375 28.93 -31.93 -21.73
C ASP A 375 29.29 -30.85 -20.70
N ASP A 376 29.09 -29.57 -21.03
CA ASP A 376 29.35 -28.47 -20.10
C ASP A 376 28.32 -28.37 -18.98
N LEU A 377 27.05 -28.69 -19.25
CA LEU A 377 26.02 -28.79 -18.22
C LEU A 377 26.37 -29.89 -17.21
N VAL A 378 26.87 -31.04 -17.69
CA VAL A 378 27.35 -32.12 -16.84
C VAL A 378 28.64 -31.72 -16.10
N ARG A 379 29.64 -31.14 -16.78
CA ARG A 379 30.91 -30.75 -16.15
C ARG A 379 30.75 -29.68 -15.08
N ASN A 380 29.95 -28.64 -15.34
CA ASN A 380 29.77 -27.53 -14.41
C ASN A 380 28.96 -27.91 -13.17
N THR A 381 28.35 -29.10 -13.18
CA THR A 381 27.53 -29.61 -12.07
C THR A 381 28.27 -30.67 -11.24
N PHE A 382 29.29 -31.31 -11.81
CA PHE A 382 30.22 -32.17 -11.06
C PHE A 382 31.04 -31.37 -10.04
N GLY A 383 31.03 -31.82 -8.78
CA GLY A 383 31.83 -31.24 -7.69
C GLY A 383 31.16 -30.11 -6.91
N ASN A 384 29.91 -29.77 -7.22
CA ASN A 384 29.14 -28.84 -6.39
C ASN A 384 28.74 -29.52 -5.07
N PRO A 385 29.18 -29.01 -3.90
CA PRO A 385 28.88 -29.63 -2.61
C PRO A 385 27.39 -29.56 -2.22
N ARG A 386 26.57 -28.82 -2.97
CA ARG A 386 25.13 -28.60 -2.72
C ARG A 386 24.25 -29.53 -3.56
N VAL A 387 24.74 -30.70 -3.95
CA VAL A 387 24.04 -31.65 -4.83
C VAL A 387 23.50 -32.85 -4.04
N LYS A 388 22.23 -33.19 -4.26
CA LYS A 388 21.59 -34.45 -3.81
C LYS A 388 21.76 -35.53 -4.89
N VAL A 389 21.57 -36.79 -4.52
CA VAL A 389 21.70 -37.93 -5.45
C VAL A 389 20.75 -37.83 -6.66
N ASN A 390 19.57 -37.21 -6.49
CA ASN A 390 18.56 -37.05 -7.54
C ASN A 390 18.41 -35.59 -8.00
N THR A 391 19.45 -34.77 -7.85
CA THR A 391 19.39 -33.38 -8.34
C THR A 391 19.27 -33.38 -9.85
N VAL A 392 18.38 -32.54 -10.37
CA VAL A 392 18.23 -32.30 -11.81
C VAL A 392 18.89 -30.98 -12.20
N TYR A 393 19.32 -30.90 -13.46
CA TYR A 393 20.13 -29.82 -14.00
C TYR A 393 19.47 -29.21 -15.23
N ILE A 394 19.23 -27.90 -15.17
CA ILE A 394 18.56 -27.17 -16.23
C ILE A 394 19.47 -26.03 -16.68
N GLY A 395 20.01 -26.15 -17.88
CA GLY A 395 20.77 -25.09 -18.53
C GLY A 395 19.86 -24.01 -19.09
N ILE A 396 20.30 -22.75 -19.04
CA ILE A 396 19.59 -21.61 -19.62
C ILE A 396 20.53 -20.81 -20.50
N VAL A 397 20.09 -20.43 -21.68
CA VAL A 397 20.82 -19.50 -22.56
C VAL A 397 19.90 -18.41 -23.08
N ASP A 398 20.42 -17.19 -23.17
CA ASP A 398 19.74 -16.10 -23.88
C ASP A 398 19.98 -16.19 -25.39
N GLY A 399 19.36 -17.19 -26.02
CA GLY A 399 19.55 -17.49 -27.43
C GLY A 399 18.50 -18.43 -27.98
N SER A 400 18.37 -18.46 -29.31
CA SER A 400 17.48 -19.38 -30.01
C SER A 400 18.16 -20.74 -30.11
N LEU A 401 17.50 -21.80 -29.66
CA LEU A 401 18.01 -23.16 -29.71
C LEU A 401 17.46 -23.90 -30.93
N TYR A 402 18.28 -24.77 -31.50
CA TYR A 402 17.81 -25.79 -32.44
C TYR A 402 18.57 -27.10 -32.22
N MET A 403 18.01 -28.18 -32.75
CA MET A 403 18.63 -29.51 -32.73
C MET A 403 19.26 -29.80 -34.08
N GLU A 404 20.49 -30.29 -34.14
CA GLU A 404 21.09 -30.79 -35.39
C GLU A 404 20.47 -32.13 -35.80
N SER A 405 20.11 -32.94 -34.80
CA SER A 405 19.53 -34.27 -34.98
C SER A 405 18.09 -34.25 -35.49
N ALA A 406 17.38 -33.13 -35.35
CA ALA A 406 16.00 -32.96 -35.80
C ALA A 406 15.89 -31.82 -36.82
N ASN A 407 15.08 -31.99 -37.87
CA ASN A 407 14.85 -30.96 -38.87
C ASN A 407 13.83 -29.90 -38.39
N LEU A 408 14.09 -29.31 -37.22
CA LEU A 408 13.28 -28.26 -36.62
C LEU A 408 13.93 -26.89 -36.83
N ASN A 409 13.09 -25.84 -36.95
CA ASN A 409 13.59 -24.48 -37.08
C ASN A 409 14.18 -23.98 -35.75
N PHE A 410 13.48 -24.24 -34.64
CA PHE A 410 13.93 -23.95 -33.28
C PHE A 410 13.25 -24.91 -32.30
N VAL A 411 13.74 -24.93 -31.06
CA VAL A 411 13.10 -25.58 -29.91
C VAL A 411 13.14 -24.63 -28.71
N PHE A 412 12.06 -24.63 -27.92
CA PHE A 412 12.03 -23.86 -26.67
C PHE A 412 12.90 -24.49 -25.58
N ALA A 413 12.89 -25.83 -25.53
CA ALA A 413 13.68 -26.60 -24.59
C ALA A 413 14.11 -27.93 -25.22
N GLN A 414 15.30 -28.40 -24.84
CA GLN A 414 15.82 -29.72 -25.16
C GLN A 414 15.95 -30.53 -23.87
N TYR A 415 15.53 -31.80 -23.91
CA TYR A 415 15.66 -32.75 -22.80
C TYR A 415 16.66 -33.81 -23.21
N TYR A 416 17.81 -33.88 -22.56
CA TYR A 416 18.88 -34.82 -22.92
C TYR A 416 18.65 -36.19 -22.30
N ASP A 417 18.24 -36.21 -21.03
CA ASP A 417 17.96 -37.41 -20.26
C ASP A 417 16.96 -37.10 -19.14
N ALA A 418 16.80 -38.03 -18.19
CA ALA A 418 15.88 -37.90 -17.07
C ALA A 418 16.23 -36.76 -16.10
N SER A 419 17.47 -36.27 -16.11
CA SER A 419 18.00 -35.28 -15.17
C SER A 419 18.53 -34.00 -15.82
N HIS A 420 18.76 -33.95 -17.14
CA HIS A 420 19.36 -32.80 -17.83
C HIS A 420 18.44 -32.20 -18.88
N ALA A 421 18.25 -30.88 -18.82
CA ALA A 421 17.52 -30.12 -19.82
C ALA A 421 18.22 -28.80 -20.16
N MET A 422 17.85 -28.19 -21.29
CA MET A 422 18.31 -26.88 -21.73
C MET A 422 17.13 -26.04 -22.19
N ILE A 423 17.05 -24.78 -21.79
CA ILE A 423 15.99 -23.84 -22.18
C ILE A 423 16.61 -22.63 -22.91
N GLY A 424 16.00 -22.26 -24.04
CA GLY A 424 16.41 -21.10 -24.84
C GLY A 424 15.42 -19.95 -24.67
N ILE A 425 15.89 -18.77 -24.28
CA ILE A 425 15.04 -17.61 -23.96
C ILE A 425 14.60 -16.83 -25.21
N GLN A 426 15.43 -16.77 -26.25
CA GLN A 426 15.23 -15.81 -27.36
C GLN A 426 13.91 -16.03 -28.11
N ASP A 427 13.53 -17.28 -28.38
CA ASP A 427 12.31 -17.58 -29.14
C ASP A 427 11.03 -17.34 -28.31
N MET A 428 11.16 -17.14 -26.99
CA MET A 428 10.05 -16.72 -26.11
C MET A 428 9.76 -15.22 -26.16
N ARG A 429 10.65 -14.41 -26.76
CA ARG A 429 10.53 -12.95 -26.79
C ARG A 429 9.61 -12.51 -27.93
N VAL A 430 8.51 -11.86 -27.58
CA VAL A 430 7.70 -11.09 -28.53
C VAL A 430 7.44 -9.73 -27.92
N MET A 431 7.95 -8.69 -28.59
CA MET A 431 8.01 -7.32 -28.08
C MET A 431 8.88 -7.19 -26.81
N GLN A 432 9.25 -5.97 -26.41
CA GLN A 432 10.09 -5.72 -25.22
C GLN A 432 9.31 -5.91 -23.90
N ASN A 433 8.58 -7.01 -23.78
CA ASN A 433 7.87 -7.39 -22.56
C ASN A 433 8.71 -8.47 -21.81
N ILE A 434 9.24 -8.11 -20.61
CA ILE A 434 9.94 -8.98 -19.63
C ILE A 434 9.09 -10.03 -18.77
N ASP A 435 7.96 -9.76 -18.11
CA ASP A 435 6.91 -10.63 -17.48
C ASP A 435 6.27 -11.62 -18.45
N THR A 436 5.96 -11.27 -19.70
CA THR A 436 5.41 -12.22 -20.68
C THR A 436 6.48 -13.24 -20.97
N LEU A 437 7.71 -12.77 -21.14
CA LEU A 437 8.90 -13.62 -21.20
C LEU A 437 9.09 -14.41 -19.89
N GLN A 438 8.88 -13.78 -18.72
CA GLN A 438 9.04 -14.40 -17.40
C GLN A 438 8.00 -15.48 -17.15
N ASN A 439 6.76 -15.29 -17.59
CA ASN A 439 5.66 -16.25 -17.48
C ASN A 439 5.88 -17.43 -18.44
N ARG A 440 6.31 -17.15 -19.67
CA ARG A 440 6.72 -18.19 -20.62
C ARG A 440 7.90 -18.99 -20.09
N PHE A 441 8.90 -18.31 -19.54
CA PHE A 441 10.06 -18.93 -18.90
C PHE A 441 9.66 -19.73 -17.66
N TYR A 442 8.80 -19.19 -16.79
CA TYR A 442 8.19 -19.89 -15.66
C TYR A 442 7.51 -21.18 -16.11
N LYS A 443 6.67 -21.11 -17.15
CA LYS A 443 5.98 -22.28 -17.70
C LYS A 443 6.96 -23.33 -18.21
N LEU A 444 7.96 -22.93 -19.00
CA LEU A 444 8.95 -23.86 -19.53
C LEU A 444 9.85 -24.44 -18.44
N LEU A 445 10.27 -23.64 -17.46
CA LEU A 445 11.08 -24.10 -16.34
C LEU A 445 10.28 -25.05 -15.46
N LYS A 446 9.03 -24.72 -15.13
CA LYS A 446 8.09 -25.59 -14.41
C LYS A 446 7.84 -26.89 -15.17
N ARG A 447 7.61 -26.81 -16.48
CA ARG A 447 7.49 -27.99 -17.34
C ARG A 447 8.75 -28.84 -17.31
N ALA A 448 9.93 -28.20 -17.37
CA ALA A 448 11.19 -28.91 -17.34
C ALA A 448 11.39 -29.65 -16.02
N ILE A 449 11.12 -29.00 -14.88
CA ILE A 449 11.10 -29.63 -13.55
C ILE A 449 10.07 -30.77 -13.50
N GLY A 450 8.89 -30.57 -14.09
CA GLY A 450 7.86 -31.61 -14.18
C GLY A 450 8.37 -32.86 -14.90
N ILE A 451 9.09 -32.69 -16.00
CA ILE A 451 9.64 -33.79 -16.81
C ILE A 451 10.85 -34.43 -16.14
N THR A 452 11.80 -33.65 -15.62
CA THR A 452 13.08 -34.18 -15.14
C THR A 452 13.06 -34.55 -13.66
N TYR A 453 12.43 -33.75 -12.80
CA TYR A 453 12.42 -34.02 -11.36
C TYR A 453 11.24 -34.90 -10.95
N TYR A 454 10.03 -34.52 -11.37
CA TYR A 454 8.81 -35.27 -11.03
C TYR A 454 8.52 -36.43 -11.98
N MET A 455 9.23 -36.54 -13.11
CA MET A 455 9.04 -37.59 -14.13
C MET A 455 7.60 -37.65 -14.67
N TYR A 456 6.91 -36.51 -14.73
CA TYR A 456 5.55 -36.45 -15.23
C TYR A 456 5.52 -36.74 -16.74
N PRO A 457 4.56 -37.56 -17.21
CA PRO A 457 4.43 -37.86 -18.62
C PRO A 457 3.93 -36.63 -19.39
N GLN A 458 4.38 -36.49 -20.63
CA GLN A 458 3.85 -35.49 -21.55
C GLN A 458 2.42 -35.85 -21.98
N THR A 459 1.58 -34.85 -22.21
CA THR A 459 0.16 -35.04 -22.54
C THR A 459 -0.23 -34.26 -23.80
N GLN A 460 -1.39 -34.58 -24.37
CA GLN A 460 -2.00 -33.82 -25.48
C GLN A 460 -2.99 -32.74 -24.99
N GLU A 461 -3.22 -32.65 -23.68
CA GLU A 461 -4.16 -31.70 -23.07
C GLU A 461 -3.50 -30.35 -22.80
N ASP A 462 -4.29 -29.28 -22.64
CA ASP A 462 -3.84 -27.91 -22.35
C ASP A 462 -3.35 -27.72 -20.90
N THR A 463 -2.43 -28.59 -20.49
CA THR A 463 -1.75 -28.56 -19.19
C THR A 463 -0.30 -28.13 -19.38
N ILE A 464 0.42 -27.85 -18.29
CA ILE A 464 1.84 -27.53 -18.36
C ILE A 464 2.68 -28.64 -19.01
N MET A 465 2.16 -29.87 -19.03
CA MET A 465 2.81 -31.05 -19.64
C MET A 465 2.46 -31.27 -21.11
N ARG A 466 1.77 -30.33 -21.77
CA ARG A 466 1.41 -30.43 -23.21
C ARG A 466 2.65 -30.67 -24.07
N SER A 467 2.51 -31.53 -25.08
CA SER A 467 3.52 -31.78 -26.11
C SER A 467 2.87 -32.23 -27.42
N PRO A 468 3.25 -31.68 -28.58
CA PRO A 468 4.26 -30.63 -28.76
C PRO A 468 3.74 -29.24 -28.36
N ILE A 469 4.67 -28.32 -28.07
CA ILE A 469 4.41 -26.87 -27.99
C ILE A 469 4.91 -26.30 -29.32
N MET A 470 4.00 -25.95 -30.23
CA MET A 470 4.35 -25.60 -31.61
C MET A 470 4.77 -24.14 -31.77
N GLY A 471 4.46 -23.29 -30.79
CA GLY A 471 4.77 -21.86 -30.84
C GLY A 471 4.35 -21.13 -29.59
N LEU A 472 4.36 -19.80 -29.67
CA LEU A 472 4.07 -18.92 -28.55
C LEU A 472 2.59 -18.95 -28.13
N GLU A 473 1.67 -19.06 -29.09
CA GLU A 473 0.25 -19.17 -28.78
C GLU A 473 -0.05 -20.41 -27.95
N ASP A 474 0.54 -21.56 -28.30
CA ASP A 474 0.46 -22.78 -27.49
C ASP A 474 1.03 -22.54 -26.09
N LEU A 475 2.22 -21.93 -25.99
CA LEU A 475 2.89 -21.66 -24.72
C LEU A 475 2.08 -20.70 -23.81
N ASP A 476 1.48 -19.66 -24.40
CA ASP A 476 0.65 -18.68 -23.70
C ASP A 476 -0.65 -19.30 -23.19
N ASN A 477 -1.23 -20.24 -23.94
CA ASN A 477 -2.47 -20.94 -23.58
C ASN A 477 -2.28 -22.10 -22.59
N LEU A 478 -1.05 -22.52 -22.28
CA LEU A 478 -0.82 -23.58 -21.30
C LEU A 478 -1.33 -23.16 -19.91
N SER A 479 -2.12 -24.05 -19.30
CA SER A 479 -2.42 -23.98 -17.88
C SER A 479 -1.15 -24.15 -17.05
N PRO A 480 -0.91 -23.34 -15.99
CA PRO A 480 0.29 -23.44 -15.17
C PRO A 480 0.30 -24.68 -14.26
N TYR A 481 -0.80 -25.43 -14.17
CA TYR A 481 -0.93 -26.56 -13.25
C TYR A 481 -0.46 -27.88 -13.90
N TYR A 482 0.22 -28.72 -13.10
CA TYR A 482 0.31 -30.15 -13.41
C TYR A 482 -1.10 -30.75 -13.28
N LYS A 483 -1.51 -31.60 -14.22
CA LYS A 483 -2.87 -32.17 -14.22
C LYS A 483 -3.17 -32.86 -12.88
N ASN A 484 -4.33 -32.56 -12.27
CA ASN A 484 -4.87 -33.35 -11.15
C ASN A 484 -5.11 -34.79 -11.62
N GLN A 485 -4.29 -35.74 -11.15
CA GLN A 485 -4.69 -37.14 -11.11
C GLN A 485 -4.65 -37.63 -9.66
N ILE A 486 -5.87 -37.82 -9.15
CA ILE A 486 -6.24 -38.52 -7.92
C ILE A 486 -6.02 -37.67 -6.66
N GLY A 487 -7.11 -37.50 -5.91
CA GLY A 487 -7.16 -36.62 -4.75
C GLY A 487 -6.07 -36.93 -3.75
N ASP A 488 -5.18 -35.97 -3.56
CA ASP A 488 -4.66 -35.65 -2.25
C ASP A 488 -4.39 -34.15 -2.18
N ASN A 489 -4.99 -33.53 -1.17
CA ASN A 489 -4.57 -32.26 -0.62
C ASN A 489 -3.20 -32.46 0.05
N ALA A 490 -2.18 -32.73 -0.75
CA ALA A 490 -0.81 -32.85 -0.28
C ALA A 490 0.08 -31.98 -1.17
N ASN A 491 0.26 -30.73 -0.74
CA ASN A 491 1.60 -30.14 -0.80
C ASN A 491 2.57 -31.20 -0.24
N PRO A 492 3.64 -31.58 -0.95
CA PRO A 492 4.75 -32.22 -0.26
C PRO A 492 5.24 -31.24 0.81
N LYS A 493 5.16 -31.68 2.06
CA LYS A 493 5.51 -30.93 3.27
C LYS A 493 6.97 -30.51 3.29
#